data_AF-A0A6A4VTP7-F1
#
_entry.id   AF-A0A6A4VTP7-F1
#
_cell.length_a   1.000
_cell.length_b   1.000
_cell.length_c   1.000
_cell.angle_alpha   90.00
_cell.angle_beta   90.00
_cell.angle_gamma   90.00
#
_symmetry.space_group_name_H-M   'P 1'
#
loop_
_entity.id
_entity.type
_entity.pdbx_description
1 polymer ?
#
loop_
_entity_poly.entity_id
_entity_poly.type
_entity_poly.pdbx_seq_one_letter_code
_entity_poly.pdbx_strand_id
1 'polypeptide(L)'
;MNLTRLDEKNEKNTMPPKAQCRAYLRQQAGQVPAEPASLADLIIPDEMTKTKDAPGQPEERFLLYDSANDETYDGGRIVIFSSDWGLEKLALSLHWAADGTFKVSPTLFQQLYTVHATTLGVTVPCVYGLLEDKTELTYRQTFNQIRAAILLRHPDAEGIYGTVITDLERAAMNSFQEVFPEKQCSTCFFHLSQAVWRKLQSLGLQRHYAEDADFAVQVRCLPAIAFLPTADIRAAFQEVVGVLPDECVDLITYFENTFIGRELGGRWRPPLYAPDEWTQYARTLDGLGRTTNAVEGWHRRFAGKAGSHPSTFSLVTQIQAEEAHWRVEIGKVVAGATPRHRSAIWERVSERVTALTRRWRDGDVGTAHFLRGIAHNFTF
;
A
#
# COMPACT_ATOMS: atom_id res chain seq x y z
N MET A 1 58.23 19.18 -49.21
CA MET A 1 58.73 18.05 -48.39
C MET A 1 58.27 18.27 -46.95
N ASN A 2 57.53 17.29 -46.43
CA ASN A 2 57.29 16.95 -45.03
C ASN A 2 57.06 18.05 -43.98
N LEU A 3 55.80 18.16 -43.54
CA LEU A 3 55.46 18.32 -42.13
C LEU A 3 54.39 17.26 -41.80
N THR A 4 54.74 16.37 -40.86
CA THR A 4 53.96 15.25 -40.35
C THR A 4 52.78 15.73 -39.50
N ARG A 5 51.62 15.13 -39.76
CA ARG A 5 50.34 15.34 -39.07
C ARG A 5 50.35 14.82 -37.64
N LEU A 6 49.80 15.62 -36.72
CA LEU A 6 49.15 15.16 -35.51
C LEU A 6 47.65 15.08 -35.81
N ASP A 7 47.08 13.88 -35.72
CA ASP A 7 45.63 13.64 -35.83
C ASP A 7 44.98 13.82 -34.45
N GLU A 8 44.17 14.86 -34.29
CA GLU A 8 43.17 14.95 -33.23
C GLU A 8 41.82 14.45 -33.76
N LYS A 9 41.35 13.35 -33.16
CA LYS A 9 39.98 12.85 -33.27
C LYS A 9 39.02 13.88 -32.66
N ASN A 10 38.01 14.29 -33.41
CA ASN A 10 36.87 15.04 -32.89
C ASN A 10 35.63 14.14 -32.96
N GLU A 11 35.22 13.60 -31.81
CA GLU A 11 33.94 12.94 -31.60
C GLU A 11 32.80 13.97 -31.67
N LYS A 12 31.87 13.78 -32.61
CA LYS A 12 30.52 14.34 -32.51
C LYS A 12 29.53 13.18 -32.44
N ASN A 13 29.20 12.80 -31.21
CA ASN A 13 28.06 11.95 -30.91
C ASN A 13 26.81 12.85 -30.85
N THR A 14 26.18 13.10 -31.99
CA THR A 14 24.91 13.83 -32.06
C THR A 14 23.75 12.85 -31.90
N MET A 15 22.94 13.04 -30.84
CA MET A 15 21.68 12.33 -30.63
C MET A 15 20.78 12.35 -31.89
N PRO A 16 20.02 11.29 -32.19
CA PRO A 16 19.13 11.29 -33.33
C PRO A 16 17.86 12.12 -33.06
N PRO A 17 17.26 12.78 -34.08
CA PRO A 17 16.04 13.56 -33.91
C PRO A 17 14.83 12.68 -33.53
N LYS A 18 13.92 13.20 -32.70
CA LYS A 18 12.68 12.54 -32.19
C LYS A 18 11.86 11.74 -33.23
N ALA A 19 11.94 12.07 -34.52
CA ALA A 19 11.27 11.36 -35.60
C ALA A 19 11.90 9.97 -35.93
N GLN A 20 13.22 9.80 -35.74
CA GLN A 20 13.91 8.52 -35.97
C GLN A 20 13.63 7.51 -34.86
N CYS A 21 13.43 7.94 -33.60
CA CYS A 21 13.00 7.06 -32.51
C CYS A 21 11.63 6.43 -32.77
N ARG A 22 10.67 7.18 -33.32
CA ARG A 22 9.33 6.66 -33.64
C ARG A 22 9.37 5.62 -34.78
N ALA A 23 10.26 5.79 -35.75
CA ALA A 23 10.46 4.82 -36.83
C ALA A 23 11.17 3.54 -36.33
N TYR A 24 12.12 3.67 -35.41
CA TYR A 24 12.80 2.55 -34.75
C TYR A 24 11.85 1.71 -33.87
N LEU A 25 10.98 2.37 -33.09
CA LEU A 25 9.97 1.69 -32.26
C LEU A 25 8.94 0.93 -33.11
N ARG A 26 8.53 1.48 -34.27
CA ARG A 26 7.64 0.78 -35.23
C ARG A 26 8.27 -0.46 -35.86
N GLN A 27 9.60 -0.54 -35.91
CA GLN A 27 10.32 -1.68 -36.49
C GLN A 27 10.46 -2.86 -35.50
N GLN A 28 10.16 -2.64 -34.21
CA GLN A 28 10.23 -3.65 -33.14
C GLN A 28 8.89 -4.24 -32.71
N ALA A 29 7.81 -3.98 -33.44
CA ALA A 29 6.47 -4.51 -33.14
C ALA A 29 6.51 -6.05 -32.97
N GLY A 30 6.42 -6.52 -31.72
CA GLY A 30 6.47 -7.93 -31.32
C GLY A 30 7.60 -8.33 -30.36
N GLN A 31 8.59 -7.47 -30.10
CA GLN A 31 9.62 -7.69 -29.07
C GLN A 31 9.48 -6.66 -27.94
N VAL A 32 9.55 -7.11 -26.68
CA VAL A 32 9.59 -6.20 -25.51
C VAL A 32 10.83 -5.31 -25.66
N PRO A 33 10.69 -3.97 -25.60
CA PRO A 33 11.85 -3.08 -25.75
C PRO A 33 12.91 -3.37 -24.68
N ALA A 34 14.17 -3.11 -25.00
CA ALA A 34 15.26 -3.24 -24.04
C ALA A 34 15.09 -2.22 -22.90
N GLU A 35 15.34 -2.64 -21.65
CA GLU A 35 15.28 -1.73 -20.49
C GLU A 35 16.24 -0.54 -20.71
N PRO A 36 15.78 0.71 -20.50
CA PRO A 36 16.64 1.87 -20.63
C PRO A 36 17.70 1.91 -19.51
N ALA A 37 18.83 2.56 -19.78
CA ALA A 37 19.90 2.71 -18.80
C ALA A 37 19.56 3.69 -17.67
N SER A 38 18.60 4.59 -17.91
CA SER A 38 18.20 5.63 -16.95
C SER A 38 16.70 5.94 -17.05
N LEU A 39 16.14 6.55 -16.01
CA LEU A 39 14.76 7.06 -16.02
C LEU A 39 14.56 8.21 -17.02
N ALA A 40 15.61 8.97 -17.36
CA ALA A 40 15.54 10.03 -18.36
C ALA A 40 15.30 9.48 -19.77
N ASP A 41 15.82 8.28 -20.05
CA ASP A 41 15.66 7.59 -21.33
C ASP A 41 14.40 6.71 -21.39
N LEU A 42 13.67 6.60 -20.28
CA LEU A 42 12.44 5.80 -20.21
C LEU A 42 11.29 6.49 -20.96
N ILE A 43 10.94 5.90 -22.10
CA ILE A 43 9.77 6.25 -22.90
C ILE A 43 8.82 5.04 -22.90
N ILE A 44 7.60 5.24 -22.41
CA ILE A 44 6.56 4.20 -22.45
C ILE A 44 6.04 4.06 -23.89
N PRO A 45 6.13 2.88 -24.52
CA PRO A 45 5.63 2.65 -25.88
C PRO A 45 4.11 2.88 -25.96
N ASP A 46 3.63 3.33 -27.12
CA ASP A 46 2.22 3.62 -27.35
C ASP A 46 1.32 2.41 -27.01
N GLU A 47 1.72 1.18 -27.33
CA GLU A 47 0.93 -0.03 -27.00
C GLU A 47 0.81 -0.28 -25.50
N MET A 48 1.75 0.21 -24.70
CA MET A 48 1.76 0.10 -23.24
C MET A 48 0.97 1.23 -22.56
N THR A 49 0.55 2.24 -23.32
CA THR A 49 -0.31 3.33 -22.82
C THR A 49 -1.79 2.97 -22.79
N LYS A 50 -2.15 1.79 -23.30
CA LYS A 50 -3.52 1.29 -23.47
C LYS A 50 -3.76 -0.01 -22.71
N THR A 51 -5.01 -0.36 -22.44
CA THR A 51 -5.35 -1.67 -21.87
C THR A 51 -5.11 -2.78 -22.89
N LYS A 52 -5.00 -4.03 -22.43
CA LYS A 52 -4.97 -5.16 -23.36
C LYS A 52 -6.35 -5.36 -23.97
N ASP A 53 -6.37 -5.68 -25.27
CA ASP A 53 -7.58 -6.12 -25.95
C ASP A 53 -8.19 -7.33 -25.22
N ALA A 54 -9.46 -7.19 -24.84
CA ALA A 54 -10.25 -8.25 -24.23
C ALA A 54 -11.59 -8.41 -24.97
N PRO A 55 -12.08 -9.65 -25.20
CA PRO A 55 -13.34 -9.86 -25.92
C PRO A 55 -14.50 -9.10 -25.28
N GLY A 56 -15.16 -8.25 -26.09
CA GLY A 56 -16.31 -7.47 -25.65
C GLY A 56 -15.99 -6.20 -24.87
N GLN A 57 -14.71 -5.79 -24.81
CA GLN A 57 -14.29 -4.55 -24.16
C GLN A 57 -13.40 -3.74 -25.10
N PRO A 58 -13.74 -2.46 -25.36
CA PRO A 58 -12.88 -1.62 -26.18
C PRO A 58 -11.55 -1.34 -25.47
N GLU A 59 -10.49 -1.21 -26.25
CA GLU A 59 -9.22 -0.66 -25.78
C GLU A 59 -9.47 0.73 -25.15
N GLU A 60 -8.87 0.97 -23.99
CA GLU A 60 -9.00 2.25 -23.28
C GLU A 60 -7.64 2.77 -22.82
N ARG A 61 -7.60 4.06 -22.48
CA ARG A 61 -6.41 4.70 -21.91
C ARG A 61 -6.02 3.97 -20.62
N PHE A 62 -4.74 3.61 -20.52
CA PHE A 62 -4.19 2.93 -19.36
C PHE A 62 -3.07 3.70 -18.68
N LEU A 63 -2.14 4.29 -19.44
CA LEU A 63 -1.21 5.27 -18.86
C LEU A 63 -2.03 6.49 -18.41
N LEU A 64 -2.06 6.73 -17.11
CA LEU A 64 -2.80 7.82 -16.49
C LEU A 64 -1.95 9.07 -16.35
N TYR A 65 -0.71 8.89 -15.91
CA TYR A 65 0.22 9.98 -15.66
C TYR A 65 1.64 9.51 -15.88
N ASP A 66 2.47 10.38 -16.43
CA ASP A 66 3.90 10.20 -16.55
C ASP A 66 4.57 11.54 -16.29
N SER A 67 5.33 11.65 -15.19
CA SER A 67 5.91 12.92 -14.77
C SER A 67 6.99 13.46 -15.71
N ALA A 68 7.52 12.66 -16.66
CA ALA A 68 8.35 13.21 -17.74
C ALA A 68 7.62 14.25 -18.61
N ASN A 69 6.30 14.17 -18.66
CA ASN A 69 5.46 15.06 -19.46
C ASN A 69 4.85 16.19 -18.62
N ASP A 70 5.27 16.32 -17.36
CA ASP A 70 4.77 17.33 -16.42
C ASP A 70 5.90 18.29 -16.04
N GLU A 71 6.01 19.41 -16.76
CA GLU A 71 7.02 20.44 -16.52
C GLU A 71 6.84 21.16 -15.17
N THR A 72 5.70 20.96 -14.49
CA THR A 72 5.40 21.61 -13.20
C THR A 72 5.82 20.79 -12.00
N TYR A 73 6.16 19.52 -12.21
CA TYR A 73 6.56 18.59 -11.15
C TYR A 73 8.08 18.46 -11.08
N ASP A 74 8.65 18.67 -9.90
CA ASP A 74 10.09 18.74 -9.64
C ASP A 74 10.64 17.58 -8.77
N GLY A 75 9.84 16.52 -8.58
CA GLY A 75 10.24 15.32 -7.82
C GLY A 75 10.75 14.15 -8.67
N GLY A 76 10.93 12.99 -8.04
CA GLY A 76 11.37 11.76 -8.72
C GLY A 76 10.34 11.22 -9.71
N ARG A 77 10.78 10.43 -10.70
CA ARG A 77 9.94 9.92 -11.78
C ARG A 77 8.74 9.13 -11.24
N ILE A 78 7.55 9.48 -11.73
CA ILE A 78 6.28 8.81 -11.46
C ILE A 78 5.68 8.35 -12.78
N VAL A 79 5.31 7.06 -12.86
CA VAL A 79 4.51 6.53 -13.97
C VAL A 79 3.30 5.81 -13.38
N ILE A 80 2.09 6.31 -13.65
CA ILE A 80 0.83 5.78 -13.11
C ILE A 80 0.05 5.11 -14.24
N PHE A 81 -0.34 3.86 -14.01
CA PHE A 81 -1.26 3.13 -14.85
C PHE A 81 -2.59 2.92 -14.11
N SER A 82 -3.68 3.25 -14.76
CA SER A 82 -5.03 3.00 -14.29
C SER A 82 -5.98 3.05 -15.48
N SER A 83 -6.90 2.10 -15.53
CA SER A 83 -7.95 2.03 -16.55
C SER A 83 -9.15 2.85 -16.08
N ASP A 84 -10.02 3.28 -16.98
CA ASP A 84 -11.26 3.98 -16.63
C ASP A 84 -12.19 3.06 -15.79
N TRP A 85 -12.18 1.75 -16.06
CA TRP A 85 -12.83 0.75 -15.19
C TRP A 85 -12.22 0.70 -13.78
N GLY A 86 -10.89 0.76 -13.66
CA GLY A 86 -10.20 0.78 -12.37
C GLY A 86 -10.55 2.02 -11.57
N LEU A 87 -10.56 3.19 -12.23
CA LEU A 87 -11.01 4.45 -11.64
C LEU A 87 -12.48 4.41 -11.21
N GLU A 88 -13.36 3.79 -12.00
CA GLU A 88 -14.75 3.58 -11.62
C GLU A 88 -14.87 2.73 -10.34
N LYS A 89 -14.09 1.65 -10.20
CA LYS A 89 -14.12 0.83 -8.97
C LYS A 89 -13.66 1.62 -7.75
N LEU A 90 -12.66 2.48 -7.90
CA LEU A 90 -12.26 3.41 -6.84
C LEU A 90 -13.38 4.41 -6.55
N ALA A 91 -13.99 5.00 -7.58
CA ALA A 91 -15.06 5.99 -7.45
C ALA A 91 -16.32 5.45 -6.74
N LEU A 92 -16.61 4.15 -6.84
CA LEU A 92 -17.78 3.52 -6.23
C LEU A 92 -17.49 2.87 -4.87
N SER A 93 -16.23 2.56 -4.57
CA SER A 93 -15.88 1.79 -3.38
C SER A 93 -15.55 2.67 -2.19
N LEU A 94 -16.33 2.57 -1.12
CA LEU A 94 -16.02 3.23 0.16
C LEU A 94 -14.76 2.69 0.85
N HIS A 95 -14.28 1.50 0.46
CA HIS A 95 -13.16 0.83 1.12
C HIS A 95 -12.00 0.61 0.15
N TRP A 96 -10.92 1.36 0.37
CA TRP A 96 -9.69 1.20 -0.39
C TRP A 96 -8.62 0.52 0.45
N ALA A 97 -7.66 -0.09 -0.22
CA ALA A 97 -6.42 -0.53 0.36
C ALA A 97 -5.26 -0.07 -0.53
N ALA A 98 -4.19 0.41 0.07
CA ALA A 98 -3.01 0.87 -0.66
C ALA A 98 -1.75 0.25 -0.05
N ASP A 99 -0.81 -0.15 -0.91
CA ASP A 99 0.38 -0.89 -0.48
C ASP A 99 1.49 -0.78 -1.54
N GLY A 100 2.74 -0.69 -1.07
CA GLY A 100 3.95 -0.59 -1.87
C GLY A 100 4.78 -1.86 -1.82
N THR A 101 5.24 -2.34 -2.97
CA THR A 101 6.06 -3.56 -3.05
C THR A 101 7.37 -3.34 -3.81
N PHE A 102 8.46 -3.81 -3.20
CA PHE A 102 9.84 -3.66 -3.71
C PHE A 102 10.25 -4.82 -4.62
N LYS A 103 9.76 -6.04 -4.35
CA LYS A 103 10.24 -7.27 -5.00
C LYS A 103 9.94 -7.31 -6.50
N VAL A 104 8.85 -6.68 -6.90
CA VAL A 104 8.38 -6.62 -8.28
C VAL A 104 8.67 -5.27 -8.94
N SER A 105 9.29 -4.34 -8.22
CA SER A 105 9.67 -3.05 -8.77
C SER A 105 10.82 -3.23 -9.77
N PRO A 106 10.78 -2.59 -10.95
CA PRO A 106 11.92 -2.53 -11.86
C PRO A 106 13.09 -1.84 -11.18
N THR A 107 14.31 -2.15 -11.59
CA THR A 107 15.53 -1.60 -10.96
C THR A 107 15.57 -0.07 -10.98
N LEU A 108 14.94 0.55 -11.98
CA LEU A 108 14.86 2.01 -12.11
C LEU A 108 13.91 2.68 -11.11
N PHE A 109 13.02 1.93 -10.48
CA PHE A 109 12.04 2.45 -9.53
C PHE A 109 12.22 1.82 -8.15
N GLN A 110 12.10 2.62 -7.09
CA GLN A 110 12.20 2.09 -5.74
C GLN A 110 11.02 1.17 -5.40
N GLN A 111 9.82 1.43 -5.94
CA GLN A 111 8.64 0.59 -5.66
C GLN A 111 7.60 0.58 -6.78
N LEU A 112 6.81 -0.50 -6.79
CA LEU A 112 5.47 -0.50 -7.35
C LEU A 112 4.47 -0.24 -6.21
N TYR A 113 3.81 0.91 -6.26
CA TYR A 113 2.72 1.26 -5.37
C TYR A 113 1.37 0.93 -6.00
N THR A 114 0.44 0.35 -5.25
CA THR A 114 -0.87 -0.05 -5.78
C THR A 114 -2.01 0.43 -4.90
N VAL A 115 -3.09 0.89 -5.54
CA VAL A 115 -4.35 1.23 -4.86
C VAL A 115 -5.44 0.29 -5.35
N HIS A 116 -6.15 -0.28 -4.39
CA HIS A 116 -7.16 -1.32 -4.59
C HIS A 116 -8.50 -0.85 -4.07
N ALA A 117 -9.57 -1.22 -4.78
CA ALA A 117 -10.95 -1.02 -4.36
C ALA A 117 -11.56 -2.35 -3.88
N THR A 118 -12.52 -2.29 -2.96
CA THR A 118 -13.36 -3.44 -2.63
C THR A 118 -14.67 -3.36 -3.41
N THR A 119 -14.90 -4.29 -4.32
CA THR A 119 -16.11 -4.37 -5.15
C THR A 119 -16.71 -5.76 -5.06
N LEU A 120 -18.01 -5.86 -4.79
CA LEU A 120 -18.74 -7.13 -4.67
C LEU A 120 -18.06 -8.15 -3.72
N GLY A 121 -17.49 -7.66 -2.61
CA GLY A 121 -16.76 -8.48 -1.64
C GLY A 121 -15.36 -8.91 -2.06
N VAL A 122 -14.86 -8.42 -3.20
CA VAL A 122 -13.53 -8.72 -3.76
C VAL A 122 -12.65 -7.48 -3.74
N THR A 123 -11.42 -7.60 -3.26
CA THR A 123 -10.41 -6.54 -3.37
C THR A 123 -9.71 -6.65 -4.72
N VAL A 124 -9.77 -5.58 -5.52
CA VAL A 124 -9.23 -5.52 -6.88
C VAL A 124 -8.20 -4.39 -7.01
N PRO A 125 -7.05 -4.61 -7.66
CA PRO A 125 -6.11 -3.56 -7.99
C PRO A 125 -6.69 -2.64 -9.07
N CYS A 126 -6.65 -1.34 -8.81
CA CYS A 126 -7.22 -0.32 -9.69
C CYS A 126 -6.15 0.61 -10.26
N VAL A 127 -5.14 0.94 -9.46
CA VAL A 127 -4.04 1.83 -9.84
C VAL A 127 -2.70 1.15 -9.55
N TYR A 128 -1.74 1.38 -10.45
CA TYR A 128 -0.37 0.90 -10.38
C TYR A 128 0.58 2.08 -10.62
N GLY A 129 1.32 2.50 -9.60
CA GLY A 129 2.32 3.57 -9.67
C GLY A 129 3.73 3.02 -9.58
N LEU A 130 4.56 3.26 -10.59
CA LEU A 130 6.00 3.07 -10.53
C LEU A 130 6.61 4.36 -9.98
N LEU A 131 7.17 4.29 -8.77
CA LEU A 131 7.66 5.46 -8.03
C LEU A 131 9.18 5.36 -7.85
N GLU A 132 9.91 6.39 -8.29
CA GLU A 132 11.37 6.46 -8.16
C GLU A 132 11.78 6.50 -6.69
N ASP A 133 10.99 7.19 -5.86
CA ASP A 133 11.25 7.33 -4.43
C ASP A 133 9.98 7.18 -3.57
N LYS A 134 10.14 7.36 -2.26
CA LYS A 134 9.08 7.25 -1.24
C LYS A 134 8.86 8.57 -0.50
N THR A 135 9.18 9.69 -1.14
CA THR A 135 9.02 11.01 -0.52
C THR A 135 7.55 11.40 -0.45
N GLU A 136 7.22 12.28 0.50
CA GLU A 136 5.87 12.83 0.63
C GLU A 136 5.45 13.61 -0.63
N LEU A 137 6.41 14.26 -1.31
CA LEU A 137 6.15 14.93 -2.59
C LEU A 137 5.68 13.94 -3.67
N THR A 138 6.37 12.81 -3.81
CA THR A 138 6.04 11.75 -4.78
C THR A 138 4.68 11.12 -4.51
N TYR A 139 4.37 10.81 -3.25
CA TYR A 139 3.06 10.29 -2.88
C TYR A 139 1.94 11.29 -3.11
N ARG A 140 2.13 12.54 -2.68
CA ARG A 140 1.13 13.59 -2.88
C ARG A 140 0.82 13.79 -4.35
N GLN A 141 1.84 13.84 -5.22
CA GLN A 141 1.60 13.96 -6.66
C GLN A 141 0.88 12.73 -7.19
N THR A 142 1.28 11.52 -6.79
CA THR A 142 0.60 10.28 -7.18
C THR A 142 -0.89 10.31 -6.83
N PHE A 143 -1.22 10.70 -5.60
CA PHE A 143 -2.61 10.77 -5.13
C PHE A 143 -3.38 11.91 -5.78
N ASN A 144 -2.76 13.07 -6.04
CA ASN A 144 -3.40 14.16 -6.77
C ASN A 144 -3.84 13.72 -8.17
N GLN A 145 -2.97 13.01 -8.89
CA GLN A 145 -3.28 12.50 -10.23
C GLN A 145 -4.43 11.48 -10.18
N ILE A 146 -4.45 10.59 -9.19
CA ILE A 146 -5.55 9.64 -8.99
C ILE A 146 -6.85 10.38 -8.67
N ARG A 147 -6.84 11.33 -7.73
CA ARG A 147 -8.03 12.09 -7.32
C ARG A 147 -8.59 12.91 -8.48
N ALA A 148 -7.74 13.64 -9.19
CA ALA A 148 -8.13 14.42 -10.36
C ALA A 148 -8.76 13.53 -11.44
N ALA A 149 -8.16 12.36 -11.70
CA ALA A 149 -8.68 11.41 -12.68
C ALA A 149 -10.03 10.81 -12.30
N ILE A 150 -10.24 10.49 -11.02
CA ILE A 150 -11.52 10.03 -10.48
C ILE A 150 -12.58 11.12 -10.64
N LEU A 151 -12.33 12.33 -10.12
CA LEU A 151 -13.33 13.41 -10.09
C LEU A 151 -13.67 13.93 -11.49
N LEU A 152 -12.72 13.89 -12.44
CA LEU A 152 -12.98 14.25 -13.83
C LEU A 152 -14.00 13.31 -14.50
N ARG A 153 -13.97 12.02 -14.15
CA ARG A 153 -14.80 10.97 -14.77
C ARG A 153 -16.07 10.67 -13.98
N HIS A 154 -15.99 10.82 -12.66
CA HIS A 154 -17.03 10.51 -11.69
C HIS A 154 -17.14 11.68 -10.68
N PRO A 155 -17.79 12.79 -11.06
CA PRO A 155 -17.91 13.97 -10.18
C PRO A 155 -18.61 13.65 -8.85
N ASP A 156 -19.52 12.68 -8.85
CA ASP A 156 -20.28 12.23 -7.68
C ASP A 156 -19.64 10.98 -7.02
N ALA A 157 -18.32 10.81 -7.14
CA ALA A 157 -17.60 9.63 -6.65
C ALA A 157 -17.71 9.47 -5.13
N GLU A 158 -18.59 8.58 -4.66
CA GLU A 158 -18.73 8.23 -3.24
C GLU A 158 -17.45 7.62 -2.64
N GLY A 159 -16.61 6.99 -3.46
CA GLY A 159 -15.40 6.29 -3.02
C GLY A 159 -14.28 7.19 -2.49
N ILE A 160 -14.37 8.51 -2.74
CA ILE A 160 -13.48 9.50 -2.08
C ILE A 160 -13.82 9.65 -0.59
N TYR A 161 -14.98 9.16 -0.13
CA TYR A 161 -15.33 9.04 1.28
C TYR A 161 -14.99 7.64 1.82
N GLY A 162 -15.39 7.36 3.06
CA GLY A 162 -15.19 6.06 3.69
C GLY A 162 -13.77 5.90 4.20
N THR A 163 -13.12 4.77 3.91
CA THR A 163 -11.82 4.43 4.49
C THR A 163 -10.79 3.96 3.47
N VAL A 164 -9.52 4.25 3.73
CA VAL A 164 -8.37 3.62 3.08
C VAL A 164 -7.51 2.96 4.15
N ILE A 165 -7.08 1.71 3.91
CA ILE A 165 -6.09 1.04 4.75
C ILE A 165 -4.73 1.01 4.05
N THR A 166 -3.67 1.41 4.75
CA THR A 166 -2.31 1.48 4.19
C THR A 166 -1.26 1.00 5.21
N ASP A 167 -0.02 0.96 4.78
CA ASP A 167 1.12 0.59 5.61
C ASP A 167 1.47 1.68 6.63
N LEU A 168 2.32 1.34 7.61
CA LEU A 168 2.89 2.31 8.54
C LEU A 168 3.99 3.13 7.86
N GLU A 169 3.57 3.95 6.89
CA GLU A 169 4.42 4.82 6.11
C GLU A 169 3.96 6.27 6.18
N ARG A 170 4.66 7.07 6.98
CA ARG A 170 4.29 8.45 7.27
C ARG A 170 4.08 9.30 6.01
N ALA A 171 5.00 9.23 5.05
CA ALA A 171 4.93 10.02 3.82
C ALA A 171 3.64 9.69 3.05
N ALA A 172 3.34 8.41 2.83
CA ALA A 172 2.12 7.99 2.16
C ALA A 172 0.86 8.40 2.95
N MET A 173 0.85 8.23 4.28
CA MET A 173 -0.30 8.58 5.12
C MET A 173 -0.58 10.09 5.11
N ASN A 174 0.45 10.92 5.30
CA ASN A 174 0.33 12.38 5.25
C ASN A 174 -0.23 12.83 3.90
N SER A 175 0.37 12.34 2.81
CA SER A 175 -0.10 12.66 1.46
C SER A 175 -1.53 12.19 1.19
N PHE A 176 -1.92 11.00 1.67
CA PHE A 176 -3.30 10.52 1.53
C PHE A 176 -4.28 11.44 2.25
N GLN A 177 -3.98 11.81 3.49
CA GLN A 177 -4.85 12.65 4.30
C GLN A 177 -4.94 14.09 3.77
N GLU A 178 -3.85 14.61 3.18
CA GLU A 178 -3.83 15.91 2.51
C GLU A 178 -4.70 15.91 1.25
N VAL A 179 -4.59 14.87 0.42
CA VAL A 179 -5.26 14.80 -0.89
C VAL A 179 -6.70 14.32 -0.78
N PHE A 180 -7.00 13.38 0.12
CA PHE A 180 -8.32 12.82 0.37
C PHE A 180 -8.78 13.09 1.82
N PRO A 181 -8.98 14.36 2.21
CA PRO A 181 -9.33 14.70 3.60
C PRO A 181 -10.66 14.09 4.05
N GLU A 182 -11.56 13.76 3.11
CA GLU A 182 -12.85 13.12 3.37
C GLU A 182 -12.75 11.60 3.60
N LYS A 183 -11.62 10.99 3.25
CA LYS A 183 -11.38 9.55 3.41
C LYS A 183 -10.56 9.31 4.66
N GLN A 184 -11.09 8.51 5.58
CA GLN A 184 -10.35 8.15 6.78
C GLN A 184 -9.18 7.22 6.41
N CYS A 185 -7.96 7.73 6.57
CA CYS A 185 -6.75 6.94 6.43
C CYS A 185 -6.47 6.17 7.72
N SER A 186 -6.36 4.84 7.60
CA SER A 186 -6.07 3.94 8.71
C SER A 186 -4.90 3.04 8.35
N THR A 187 -4.12 2.67 9.35
CA THR A 187 -2.99 1.76 9.18
C THR A 187 -3.43 0.32 9.37
N CYS A 188 -2.70 -0.59 8.72
CA CYS A 188 -2.94 -2.02 8.80
C CYS A 188 -2.53 -2.58 10.18
N PHE A 189 -3.41 -3.38 10.80
CA PHE A 189 -3.11 -4.06 12.07
C PHE A 189 -1.90 -5.01 11.98
N PHE A 190 -1.69 -5.62 10.80
CA PHE A 190 -0.52 -6.46 10.56
C PHE A 190 0.76 -5.66 10.67
N HIS A 191 0.84 -4.47 10.06
CA HIS A 191 2.02 -3.61 10.11
C HIS A 191 2.29 -3.07 11.53
N LEU A 192 1.24 -2.75 12.29
CA LEU A 192 1.38 -2.40 13.71
C LEU A 192 1.97 -3.58 14.51
N SER A 193 1.40 -4.78 14.36
CA SER A 193 1.90 -5.97 15.03
C SER A 193 3.35 -6.29 14.65
N GLN A 194 3.69 -6.13 13.37
CA GLN A 194 5.03 -6.33 12.84
C GLN A 194 6.03 -5.30 13.38
N ALA A 195 5.63 -4.05 13.58
CA ALA A 195 6.46 -3.02 14.18
C ALA A 195 6.85 -3.38 15.62
N VAL A 196 5.88 -3.86 16.41
CA VAL A 196 6.12 -4.35 17.78
C VAL A 196 7.06 -5.56 17.76
N TRP A 197 6.82 -6.54 16.88
CA TRP A 197 7.66 -7.73 16.77
C TRP A 197 9.11 -7.41 16.40
N ARG A 198 9.33 -6.57 15.38
CA ARG A 198 10.68 -6.15 14.98
C ARG A 198 11.40 -5.43 16.10
N LYS A 199 10.70 -4.58 16.86
CA LYS A 199 11.29 -3.92 18.03
C LYS A 199 11.68 -4.95 19.10
N LEU A 200 10.79 -5.88 19.42
CA LEU A 200 11.07 -6.95 20.39
C LEU A 200 12.32 -7.77 19.98
N GLN A 201 12.44 -8.14 18.71
CA GLN A 201 13.61 -8.85 18.19
C GLN A 201 14.90 -8.02 18.32
N SER A 202 14.83 -6.71 18.04
CA SER A 202 15.99 -5.81 18.16
C SER A 202 16.50 -5.67 19.60
N LEU A 203 15.65 -5.95 20.59
CA LEU A 203 15.98 -5.93 22.01
C LEU A 203 16.46 -7.30 22.53
N GLY A 204 16.51 -8.33 21.68
CA GLY A 204 16.97 -9.67 22.07
C GLY A 204 15.92 -10.52 22.82
N LEU A 205 14.67 -10.06 22.89
CA LEU A 205 13.61 -10.68 23.69
C LEU A 205 12.86 -11.83 22.96
N GLN A 206 13.23 -12.14 21.72
CA GLN A 206 12.56 -13.16 20.91
C GLN A 206 12.63 -14.57 21.51
N ARG A 207 13.69 -14.87 22.27
CA ARG A 207 13.85 -16.16 22.93
C ARG A 207 12.84 -16.30 24.07
N HIS A 208 12.76 -15.29 24.94
CA HIS A 208 11.81 -15.29 26.04
C HIS A 208 10.36 -15.32 25.53
N TYR A 209 10.06 -14.56 24.48
CA TYR A 209 8.77 -14.64 23.78
C TYR A 209 8.43 -16.06 23.32
N ALA A 210 9.42 -16.83 22.84
CA ALA A 210 9.19 -18.19 22.37
C ALA A 210 9.07 -19.22 23.50
N GLU A 211 9.76 -18.99 24.62
CA GLU A 211 9.85 -19.93 25.75
C GLU A 211 8.76 -19.69 26.83
N ASP A 212 8.20 -18.49 26.91
CA ASP A 212 7.20 -18.09 27.91
C ASP A 212 5.89 -17.63 27.25
N ALA A 213 4.85 -18.46 27.37
CA ALA A 213 3.55 -18.21 26.77
C ALA A 213 2.80 -17.02 27.41
N ASP A 214 2.99 -16.77 28.71
CA ASP A 214 2.33 -15.66 29.39
C ASP A 214 2.99 -14.35 29.00
N PHE A 215 4.32 -14.30 28.96
CA PHE A 215 5.06 -13.16 28.41
C PHE A 215 4.65 -12.87 26.96
N ALA A 216 4.53 -13.91 26.13
CA ALA A 216 4.09 -13.75 24.75
C ALA A 216 2.69 -13.11 24.63
N VAL A 217 1.76 -13.49 25.52
CA VAL A 217 0.42 -12.88 25.59
C VAL A 217 0.50 -11.43 26.06
N GLN A 218 1.27 -11.14 27.12
CA GLN A 218 1.44 -9.78 27.64
C GLN A 218 1.99 -8.82 26.59
N VAL A 219 3.01 -9.24 25.83
CA VAL A 219 3.55 -8.44 24.72
C VAL A 219 2.49 -8.22 23.64
N ARG A 220 1.73 -9.25 23.28
CA ARG A 220 0.64 -9.13 22.29
C ARG A 220 -0.50 -8.24 22.77
N CYS A 221 -0.63 -7.96 24.07
CA CYS A 221 -1.58 -6.95 24.53
C CYS A 221 -1.25 -5.53 24.03
N LEU A 222 0.02 -5.20 23.72
CA LEU A 222 0.39 -3.90 23.15
C LEU A 222 -0.33 -3.62 21.81
N PRO A 223 -0.18 -4.44 20.76
CA PRO A 223 -0.94 -4.26 19.53
C PRO A 223 -2.46 -4.47 19.73
N ALA A 224 -2.88 -5.30 20.69
CA ALA A 224 -4.30 -5.51 20.98
C ALA A 224 -5.05 -4.23 21.39
N ILE A 225 -4.35 -3.21 21.89
CA ILE A 225 -4.90 -1.88 22.20
C ILE A 225 -5.57 -1.25 20.96
N ALA A 226 -5.16 -1.63 19.75
CA ALA A 226 -5.77 -1.13 18.51
C ALA A 226 -7.26 -1.45 18.41
N PHE A 227 -7.78 -2.42 19.17
CA PHE A 227 -9.19 -2.76 19.17
C PHE A 227 -10.03 -1.96 20.16
N LEU A 228 -9.49 -0.87 20.70
CA LEU A 228 -10.17 0.08 21.56
C LEU A 228 -10.43 1.41 20.84
N PRO A 229 -11.50 2.15 21.19
CA PRO A 229 -11.70 3.49 20.70
C PRO A 229 -10.64 4.45 21.28
N THR A 230 -10.37 5.54 20.58
CA THR A 230 -9.30 6.51 20.90
C THR A 230 -9.30 6.99 22.35
N ALA A 231 -10.48 7.16 22.95
CA ALA A 231 -10.63 7.63 24.32
C ALA A 231 -10.03 6.66 25.37
N ASP A 232 -10.04 5.35 25.09
CA ASP A 232 -9.65 4.30 26.04
C ASP A 232 -8.21 3.83 25.85
N ILE A 233 -7.59 4.14 24.69
CA ILE A 233 -6.26 3.66 24.30
C ILE A 233 -5.19 4.00 25.35
N ARG A 234 -5.19 5.22 25.89
CA ARG A 234 -4.17 5.62 26.88
C ARG A 234 -4.33 4.87 28.20
N ALA A 235 -5.56 4.73 28.70
CA ALA A 235 -5.81 4.02 29.96
C ALA A 235 -5.43 2.54 29.82
N ALA A 236 -5.83 1.91 28.72
CA ALA A 236 -5.45 0.54 28.40
C ALA A 236 -3.94 0.34 28.25
N PHE A 237 -3.23 1.30 27.66
CA PHE A 237 -1.77 1.25 27.58
C PHE A 237 -1.13 1.21 28.97
N GLN A 238 -1.61 2.03 29.93
CA GLN A 238 -1.09 2.01 31.30
C GLN A 238 -1.38 0.68 32.02
N GLU A 239 -2.54 0.07 31.79
CA GLU A 239 -2.85 -1.28 32.31
C GLU A 239 -1.87 -2.34 31.77
N VAL A 240 -1.55 -2.28 30.46
CA VAL A 240 -0.59 -3.21 29.84
C VAL A 240 0.83 -2.99 30.37
N VAL A 241 1.24 -1.74 30.55
CA VAL A 241 2.55 -1.39 31.14
C VAL A 241 2.68 -1.96 32.56
N GLY A 242 1.61 -1.89 33.37
CA GLY A 242 1.63 -2.38 34.75
C GLY A 242 1.84 -3.89 34.92
N VAL A 243 1.72 -4.68 33.83
CA VAL A 243 1.92 -6.14 33.86
C VAL A 243 3.12 -6.62 33.05
N LEU A 244 3.75 -5.74 32.27
CA LEU A 244 4.95 -6.08 31.51
C LEU A 244 6.18 -6.09 32.43
N PRO A 245 7.12 -7.05 32.26
CA PRO A 245 8.35 -7.09 33.06
C PRO A 245 9.25 -5.87 32.81
N ASP A 246 10.12 -5.54 33.77
CA ASP A 246 11.03 -4.39 33.68
C ASP A 246 11.96 -4.42 32.45
N GLU A 247 12.31 -5.61 31.97
CA GLU A 247 13.13 -5.78 30.75
C GLU A 247 12.44 -5.27 29.47
N CYS A 248 11.12 -5.04 29.52
CA CYS A 248 10.35 -4.44 28.42
C CYS A 248 10.37 -2.90 28.40
N VAL A 249 11.09 -2.22 29.30
CA VAL A 249 11.09 -0.75 29.40
C VAL A 249 11.37 -0.05 28.06
N ASP A 250 12.30 -0.59 27.25
CA ASP A 250 12.63 -0.04 25.93
C ASP A 250 11.57 -0.33 24.87
N LEU A 251 10.86 -1.45 24.99
CA LEU A 251 9.72 -1.79 24.13
C LEU A 251 8.53 -0.89 24.45
N ILE A 252 8.24 -0.69 25.73
CA ILE A 252 7.20 0.22 26.24
C ILE A 252 7.49 1.64 25.78
N THR A 253 8.71 2.13 25.99
CA THR A 253 9.13 3.46 25.57
C THR A 253 9.02 3.63 24.05
N TYR A 254 9.39 2.60 23.28
CA TYR A 254 9.19 2.62 21.83
C TYR A 254 7.71 2.75 21.46
N PHE A 255 6.85 1.91 22.04
CA PHE A 255 5.42 1.91 21.75
C PHE A 255 4.77 3.24 22.15
N GLU A 256 5.13 3.77 23.31
CA GLU A 256 4.64 5.06 23.80
C GLU A 256 4.99 6.20 22.84
N ASN A 257 6.26 6.34 22.46
CA ASN A 257 6.69 7.38 21.52
C ASN A 257 6.10 7.21 20.12
N THR A 258 5.85 5.97 19.70
CA THR A 258 5.41 5.67 18.34
C THR A 258 3.90 5.78 18.17
N PHE A 259 3.11 5.38 19.17
CA PHE A 259 1.65 5.18 19.01
C PHE A 259 0.78 5.88 20.06
N ILE A 260 1.31 6.24 21.24
CA ILE A 260 0.52 6.80 22.35
C ILE A 260 0.77 8.30 22.56
N GLY A 261 2.03 8.71 22.48
CA GLY A 261 2.53 10.02 22.90
C GLY A 261 2.75 10.06 24.42
N ARG A 262 3.54 11.02 24.88
CA ARG A 262 3.86 11.15 26.31
C ARG A 262 4.07 12.60 26.74
N GLU A 263 3.90 12.83 28.02
CA GLU A 263 4.25 14.10 28.64
C GLU A 263 5.70 14.04 29.13
N LEU A 264 6.52 15.00 28.72
CA LEU A 264 7.92 15.11 29.16
C LEU A 264 8.22 16.54 29.60
N GLY A 265 8.50 16.73 30.89
CA GLY A 265 8.81 18.04 31.46
C GLY A 265 7.64 19.03 31.38
N GLY A 266 6.40 18.56 31.60
CA GLY A 266 5.19 19.38 31.53
C GLY A 266 4.76 19.77 30.10
N ARG A 267 5.34 19.14 29.07
CA ARG A 267 4.98 19.36 27.66
C ARG A 267 4.52 18.06 27.01
N TRP A 268 3.42 18.15 26.30
CA TRP A 268 2.92 17.06 25.47
C TRP A 268 3.82 16.83 24.26
N ARG A 269 4.26 15.59 24.06
CA ARG A 269 4.92 15.13 22.83
C ARG A 269 3.96 14.20 22.09
N PRO A 270 3.47 14.59 20.90
CA PRO A 270 2.58 13.73 20.12
C PRO A 270 3.32 12.44 19.70
N PRO A 271 2.59 11.32 19.53
CA PRO A 271 3.18 10.13 18.96
C PRO A 271 3.60 10.37 17.51
N LEU A 272 4.42 9.45 16.98
CA LEU A 272 4.64 9.40 15.54
C LEU A 272 3.31 9.15 14.83
N TYR A 273 2.59 8.07 15.18
CA TYR A 273 1.26 7.72 14.67
C TYR A 273 0.18 8.03 15.72
N ALA A 274 -0.77 8.89 15.39
CA ALA A 274 -1.86 9.25 16.28
C ALA A 274 -2.86 8.08 16.45
N PRO A 275 -3.47 7.88 17.63
CA PRO A 275 -4.36 6.74 17.91
C PRO A 275 -5.51 6.51 16.92
N ASP A 276 -6.07 7.59 16.38
CA ASP A 276 -7.11 7.56 15.35
C ASP A 276 -6.62 7.04 13.99
N GLU A 277 -5.31 7.12 13.71
CA GLU A 277 -4.69 6.58 12.50
C GLU A 277 -4.52 5.05 12.54
N TRP A 278 -4.58 4.41 13.70
CA TRP A 278 -4.27 2.98 13.82
C TRP A 278 -5.28 2.14 14.61
N THR A 279 -6.25 2.79 15.28
CA THR A 279 -7.37 2.07 15.87
C THR A 279 -8.16 1.29 14.80
N GLN A 280 -8.48 0.05 15.14
CA GLN A 280 -9.29 -0.90 14.38
C GLN A 280 -10.70 -1.02 14.97
N TYR A 281 -11.05 -0.24 16.00
CA TYR A 281 -12.29 -0.39 16.75
C TYR A 281 -13.54 -0.26 15.87
N ALA A 282 -13.73 0.89 15.21
CA ALA A 282 -14.88 1.13 14.33
C ALA A 282 -14.91 0.10 13.19
N ARG A 283 -13.78 -0.10 12.51
CA ARG A 283 -13.62 -1.09 11.44
C ARG A 283 -14.03 -2.51 11.87
N THR A 284 -13.70 -2.90 13.11
CA THR A 284 -14.05 -4.22 13.67
C THR A 284 -15.55 -4.37 13.88
N LEU A 285 -16.23 -3.31 14.33
CA LEU A 285 -17.67 -3.32 14.55
C LEU A 285 -18.46 -3.27 13.23
N ASP A 286 -17.92 -2.57 12.23
CA ASP A 286 -18.48 -2.44 10.89
C ASP A 286 -18.21 -3.68 10.00
N GLY A 287 -17.48 -4.68 10.51
CA GLY A 287 -17.15 -5.89 9.76
C GLY A 287 -16.13 -5.68 8.63
N LEU A 288 -15.40 -4.57 8.66
CA LEU A 288 -14.41 -4.22 7.64
C LEU A 288 -13.10 -5.01 7.82
N GLY A 289 -12.33 -5.13 6.73
CA GLY A 289 -10.99 -5.71 6.78
C GLY A 289 -10.05 -4.87 7.65
N ARG A 290 -9.26 -5.52 8.50
CA ARG A 290 -8.28 -4.87 9.41
C ARG A 290 -6.82 -5.09 8.99
N THR A 291 -6.65 -5.91 7.96
CA THR A 291 -5.36 -6.22 7.36
C THR A 291 -5.40 -5.96 5.86
N THR A 292 -4.24 -5.72 5.28
CA THR A 292 -3.99 -5.66 3.83
C THR A 292 -3.77 -7.05 3.23
N ASN A 293 -4.16 -8.15 3.90
CA ASN A 293 -3.92 -9.53 3.47
C ASN A 293 -4.33 -9.82 2.02
N ALA A 294 -5.43 -9.23 1.55
CA ALA A 294 -5.87 -9.39 0.16
C ALA A 294 -4.89 -8.74 -0.82
N VAL A 295 -4.35 -7.57 -0.46
CA VAL A 295 -3.34 -6.84 -1.23
C VAL A 295 -1.99 -7.55 -1.15
N GLU A 296 -1.54 -7.97 0.04
CA GLU A 296 -0.29 -8.74 0.18
C GLU A 296 -0.37 -10.09 -0.55
N GLY A 297 -1.51 -10.77 -0.46
CA GLY A 297 -1.79 -12.00 -1.19
C GLY A 297 -1.77 -11.77 -2.71
N TRP A 298 -2.32 -10.62 -3.15
CA TRP A 298 -2.23 -10.18 -4.53
C TRP A 298 -0.77 -9.91 -4.93
N HIS A 299 0.01 -9.14 -4.17
CA HIS A 299 1.43 -8.88 -4.44
C HIS A 299 2.23 -10.17 -4.54
N ARG A 300 1.99 -11.13 -3.65
CA ARG A 300 2.67 -12.43 -3.69
C ARG A 300 2.36 -13.20 -4.98
N ARG A 301 1.08 -13.23 -5.39
CA ARG A 301 0.68 -13.87 -6.65
C ARG A 301 1.25 -13.13 -7.85
N PHE A 302 1.18 -11.81 -7.83
CA PHE A 302 1.66 -10.96 -8.90
C PHE A 302 3.18 -11.10 -9.08
N ALA A 303 3.94 -11.14 -7.98
CA ALA A 303 5.38 -11.43 -7.99
C ALA A 303 5.71 -12.79 -8.58
N GLY A 304 4.90 -13.82 -8.30
CA GLY A 304 5.06 -15.13 -8.93
C GLY A 304 4.89 -15.12 -10.46
N LYS A 305 4.10 -14.19 -11.00
CA LYS A 305 3.94 -14.00 -12.45
C LYS A 305 5.00 -13.07 -13.06
N ALA A 306 5.28 -11.96 -12.41
CA ALA A 306 6.17 -10.91 -12.92
C ALA A 306 7.65 -11.27 -12.78
N GLY A 307 8.00 -12.16 -11.85
CA GLY A 307 9.39 -12.42 -11.48
C GLY A 307 9.94 -11.38 -10.51
N SER A 308 11.19 -11.56 -10.09
CA SER A 308 11.91 -10.60 -9.24
C SER A 308 12.55 -9.55 -10.11
N HIS A 309 12.36 -8.26 -9.78
CA HIS A 309 12.94 -7.11 -10.50
C HIS A 309 12.84 -7.20 -12.02
N PRO A 310 11.63 -7.36 -12.60
CA PRO A 310 11.44 -7.35 -14.04
C PRO A 310 11.88 -6.02 -14.65
N SER A 311 12.25 -6.02 -15.93
CA SER A 311 12.32 -4.77 -16.72
C SER A 311 10.99 -4.02 -16.64
N THR A 312 11.02 -2.69 -16.67
CA THR A 312 9.85 -1.81 -16.69
C THR A 312 8.82 -2.27 -17.74
N PHE A 313 9.26 -2.57 -18.96
CA PHE A 313 8.35 -2.98 -20.04
C PHE A 313 7.69 -4.35 -19.82
N SER A 314 8.45 -5.33 -19.31
CA SER A 314 7.89 -6.62 -18.88
C SER A 314 6.86 -6.42 -17.76
N LEU A 315 7.17 -5.58 -16.77
CA LEU A 315 6.25 -5.30 -15.68
C LEU A 315 4.95 -4.66 -16.18
N VAL A 316 5.03 -3.65 -17.04
CA VAL A 316 3.84 -3.00 -17.61
C VAL A 316 2.99 -3.99 -18.39
N THR A 317 3.61 -4.90 -19.15
CA THR A 317 2.89 -5.98 -19.86
C THR A 317 2.13 -6.90 -18.89
N GLN A 318 2.71 -7.18 -17.72
CA GLN A 318 2.05 -7.97 -16.67
C GLN A 318 0.94 -7.18 -16.00
N ILE A 319 1.14 -5.89 -15.74
CA ILE A 319 0.11 -4.99 -15.19
C ILE A 319 -1.10 -4.92 -16.15
N GLN A 320 -0.90 -4.79 -17.46
CA GLN A 320 -2.00 -4.84 -18.45
C GLN A 320 -2.74 -6.19 -18.44
N ALA A 321 -2.01 -7.31 -18.35
CA ALA A 321 -2.63 -8.64 -18.29
C ALA A 321 -3.45 -8.83 -17.01
N GLU A 322 -2.98 -8.24 -15.93
CA GLU A 322 -3.57 -8.32 -14.60
C GLU A 322 -4.85 -7.48 -14.51
N GLU A 323 -4.86 -6.30 -15.12
CA GLU A 323 -6.05 -5.47 -15.32
C GLU A 323 -7.15 -6.23 -16.08
N ALA A 324 -6.81 -6.80 -17.25
CA ALA A 324 -7.75 -7.58 -18.07
C ALA A 324 -8.28 -8.82 -17.32
N HIS A 325 -7.43 -9.49 -16.53
CA HIS A 325 -7.83 -10.61 -15.69
C HIS A 325 -8.90 -10.21 -14.67
N TRP A 326 -8.72 -9.09 -13.97
CA TRP A 326 -9.66 -8.65 -12.94
C TRP A 326 -11.00 -8.21 -13.50
N ARG A 327 -11.04 -7.64 -14.70
CA ARG A 327 -12.30 -7.37 -15.39
C ARG A 327 -13.12 -8.64 -15.62
N VAL A 328 -12.45 -9.71 -16.08
CA VAL A 328 -13.10 -11.01 -16.29
C VAL A 328 -13.57 -11.62 -14.97
N GLU A 329 -12.75 -11.57 -13.92
CA GLU A 329 -13.13 -12.13 -12.61
C GLU A 329 -14.32 -11.38 -11.99
N ILE A 330 -14.34 -10.04 -12.05
CA ILE A 330 -15.50 -9.26 -11.58
C ILE A 330 -16.72 -9.50 -12.48
N GLY A 331 -16.54 -9.63 -13.80
CA GLY A 331 -17.62 -9.99 -14.72
C GLY A 331 -18.29 -11.32 -14.35
N LYS A 332 -17.50 -12.33 -13.94
CA LYS A 332 -18.04 -13.61 -13.43
C LYS A 332 -18.86 -13.42 -12.15
N VAL A 333 -18.39 -12.59 -11.22
CA VAL A 333 -19.12 -12.30 -9.97
C VAL A 333 -20.44 -11.59 -10.27
N VAL A 334 -20.44 -10.61 -11.18
CA VAL A 334 -21.66 -9.94 -11.66
C VAL A 334 -22.62 -10.95 -12.30
N ALA A 335 -22.10 -11.94 -13.02
CA ALA A 335 -22.89 -13.03 -13.61
C ALA A 335 -23.35 -14.10 -12.59
N GLY A 336 -23.15 -13.89 -11.28
CA GLY A 336 -23.62 -14.76 -10.21
C GLY A 336 -22.61 -15.79 -9.71
N ALA A 337 -21.36 -15.76 -10.16
CA ALA A 337 -20.31 -16.60 -9.57
C ALA A 337 -19.98 -16.13 -8.15
N THR A 338 -19.79 -17.07 -7.23
CA THR A 338 -19.36 -16.74 -5.87
C THR A 338 -17.91 -16.27 -5.88
N PRO A 339 -17.57 -15.13 -5.25
CA PRO A 339 -16.19 -14.72 -5.02
C PRO A 339 -15.36 -15.84 -4.37
N ARG A 340 -14.07 -15.90 -4.69
CA ARG A 340 -13.14 -16.76 -3.94
C ARG A 340 -13.14 -16.29 -2.47
N HIS A 341 -13.67 -17.14 -1.59
CA HIS A 341 -13.85 -16.82 -0.17
C HIS A 341 -12.52 -16.50 0.52
N ARG A 342 -12.61 -15.65 1.56
CA ARG A 342 -11.58 -15.57 2.60
C ARG A 342 -11.43 -16.94 3.25
N SER A 343 -10.24 -17.29 3.71
CA SER A 343 -10.06 -18.56 4.42
C SER A 343 -10.99 -18.59 5.64
N ALA A 344 -11.72 -19.69 5.83
CA ALA A 344 -12.67 -19.87 6.93
C ALA A 344 -12.05 -19.64 8.32
N ILE A 345 -10.72 -19.81 8.44
CA ILE A 345 -9.98 -19.51 9.66
C ILE A 345 -10.03 -18.00 9.95
N TRP A 346 -9.79 -17.17 8.94
CA TRP A 346 -9.80 -15.71 9.08
C TRP A 346 -11.20 -15.15 9.33
N GLU A 347 -12.23 -15.75 8.74
CA GLU A 347 -13.62 -15.40 9.04
C GLU A 347 -13.95 -15.67 10.52
N ARG A 348 -13.63 -16.87 11.02
CA ARG A 348 -13.82 -17.21 12.45
C ARG A 348 -13.03 -16.30 13.39
N VAL A 349 -11.78 -15.98 13.05
CA VAL A 349 -10.98 -15.00 13.82
C VAL A 349 -11.68 -13.64 13.82
N SER A 350 -12.23 -13.23 12.68
CA SER A 350 -13.00 -11.99 12.58
C SER A 350 -14.22 -11.97 13.47
N GLU A 351 -15.04 -13.02 13.42
CA GLU A 351 -16.21 -13.17 14.27
C GLU A 351 -15.86 -13.13 15.75
N ARG A 352 -14.82 -13.87 16.17
CA ARG A 352 -14.37 -13.90 17.58
C ARG A 352 -13.92 -12.52 18.05
N VAL A 353 -13.11 -11.83 17.26
CA VAL A 353 -12.62 -10.49 17.61
C VAL A 353 -13.79 -9.50 17.68
N THR A 354 -14.70 -9.49 16.71
CA THR A 354 -15.89 -8.63 16.74
C THR A 354 -16.78 -8.93 17.95
N ALA A 355 -16.96 -10.20 18.31
CA ALA A 355 -17.71 -10.60 19.50
C ALA A 355 -17.04 -10.12 20.80
N LEU A 356 -15.71 -10.23 20.91
CA LEU A 356 -14.94 -9.70 22.05
C LEU A 356 -15.08 -8.18 22.16
N THR A 357 -14.98 -7.46 21.04
CA THR A 357 -15.12 -5.99 21.01
C THR A 357 -16.51 -5.56 21.45
N ARG A 358 -17.57 -6.26 21.02
CA ARG A 358 -18.94 -5.99 21.46
C ARG A 358 -19.12 -6.22 22.96
N ARG A 359 -18.64 -7.36 23.47
CA ARG A 359 -18.71 -7.67 24.91
C ARG A 359 -17.98 -6.64 25.77
N TRP A 360 -16.81 -6.16 25.31
CA TRP A 360 -16.09 -5.10 26.02
C TRP A 360 -16.87 -3.78 25.99
N ARG A 361 -17.37 -3.37 24.81
CA ARG A 361 -18.19 -2.15 24.65
C ARG A 361 -19.44 -2.19 25.52
N ASP A 362 -20.08 -3.35 25.64
CA ASP A 362 -21.32 -3.54 26.38
C ASP A 362 -21.08 -3.70 27.90
N GLY A 363 -19.81 -3.72 28.35
CA GLY A 363 -19.42 -3.80 29.75
C GLY A 363 -19.35 -5.22 30.32
N ASP A 364 -19.52 -6.26 29.50
CA ASP A 364 -19.51 -7.66 29.93
C ASP A 364 -18.11 -8.16 30.33
N VAL A 365 -17.06 -7.52 29.84
CA VAL A 365 -15.66 -7.88 30.12
C VAL A 365 -14.82 -6.62 30.37
N GLY A 366 -13.99 -6.65 31.40
CA GLY A 366 -13.03 -5.57 31.67
C GLY A 366 -11.89 -5.51 30.65
N THR A 367 -11.24 -4.35 30.55
CA THR A 367 -10.17 -4.05 29.57
C THR A 367 -9.04 -5.08 29.56
N ALA A 368 -8.49 -5.45 30.72
CA ALA A 368 -7.45 -6.48 30.81
C ALA A 368 -7.87 -7.84 30.21
N HIS A 369 -9.10 -8.30 30.46
CA HIS A 369 -9.62 -9.55 29.89
C HIS A 369 -9.85 -9.44 28.38
N PHE A 370 -10.35 -8.29 27.94
CA PHE A 370 -10.54 -8.00 26.52
C PHE A 370 -9.21 -8.04 25.76
N LEU A 371 -8.18 -7.33 26.23
CA LEU A 371 -6.86 -7.28 25.57
C LEU A 371 -6.21 -8.66 25.50
N ARG A 372 -6.24 -9.45 26.58
CA ARG A 372 -5.77 -10.85 26.54
C ARG A 372 -6.56 -11.69 25.54
N GLY A 373 -7.89 -11.53 25.50
CA GLY A 373 -8.76 -12.21 24.55
C GLY A 373 -8.39 -11.90 23.09
N ILE A 374 -8.14 -10.64 22.77
CA ILE A 374 -7.63 -10.22 21.46
C ILE A 374 -6.24 -10.80 21.19
N ALA A 375 -5.33 -10.76 22.15
CA ALA A 375 -3.97 -11.31 22.05
C ALA A 375 -3.92 -12.82 21.75
N HIS A 376 -4.98 -13.57 22.04
CA HIS A 376 -5.09 -14.99 21.67
C HIS A 376 -5.56 -15.23 20.22
N ASN A 377 -5.95 -14.19 19.49
CA ASN A 377 -6.48 -14.29 18.12
C ASN A 377 -5.45 -14.02 17.02
N PHE A 378 -4.20 -13.69 17.38
CA PHE A 378 -3.12 -13.50 16.42
C PHE A 378 -1.76 -13.86 17.04
N THR A 379 -0.77 -14.02 16.18
CA THR A 379 0.65 -14.20 16.51
C THR A 379 1.47 -13.21 15.69
N PHE A 380 2.72 -12.98 16.11
CA PHE A 380 3.66 -12.21 15.32
C PHE A 380 4.21 -12.95 14.11
#